data_AF-A0A7C2UCW5-F1
#
_entry.id   AF-A0A7C2UCW5-F1
#
_cell.length_a   1.000
_cell.length_b   1.000
_cell.length_c   1.000
_cell.angle_alpha   90.00
_cell.angle_beta   90.00
_cell.angle_gamma   90.00
#
_symmetry.space_group_name_H-M   'P 1'
#
loop_
_entity.id
_entity.type
_entity.pdbx_description
1 polymer ?
#
loop_
_entity_poly.entity_id
_entity_poly.type
_entity_poly.pdbx_seq_one_letter_code
_entity_poly.pdbx_strand_id
1 'polypeptide(L)' 'MAAPAPTATCHWCGEPLVYLAGEGYRHPGGLYVQWCPDCHKEFTCRPTATRCPFCGGRQVRDRHCARPDQTWEARA' A
#
# COMPACT_ATOMS: atom_id res chain seq x y z
N MET A 1 4.48 21.38 9.33
CA MET A 1 4.73 20.86 7.97
C MET A 1 3.43 20.25 7.48
N ALA A 2 2.86 20.72 6.38
CA ALA A 2 1.58 20.20 5.87
C ALA A 2 1.77 18.76 5.37
N ALA A 3 0.84 17.87 5.70
CA ALA A 3 0.83 16.53 5.14
C ALA A 3 0.67 16.64 3.61
N PRO A 4 1.43 15.87 2.81
CA PRO A 4 1.25 15.87 1.35
C PRO A 4 -0.21 15.53 1.01
N ALA A 5 -0.76 16.25 0.03
CA ALA A 5 -2.13 16.04 -0.42
C ALA A 5 -2.33 14.58 -0.89
N PRO A 6 -3.50 13.97 -0.63
CA PRO A 6 -3.80 12.65 -1.16
C PRO A 6 -3.77 12.70 -2.70
N THR A 7 -3.08 11.74 -3.29
CA THR A 7 -2.81 11.66 -4.75
C THR A 7 -3.50 10.47 -5.41
N ALA A 8 -4.04 9.55 -4.61
CA ALA A 8 -4.86 8.43 -5.06
C ALA A 8 -5.74 7.93 -3.91
N THR A 9 -6.66 7.01 -4.23
CA THR A 9 -7.47 6.27 -3.24
C THR A 9 -7.03 4.82 -3.23
N CYS A 10 -6.98 4.18 -2.07
CA CYS A 10 -6.72 2.75 -1.99
C CYS A 10 -7.90 1.94 -2.53
N HIS A 11 -7.61 1.02 -3.46
CA HIS A 11 -8.60 0.13 -4.07
C HIS A 11 -9.28 -0.79 -3.04
N TRP A 12 -8.58 -1.18 -1.98
CA TRP A 12 -9.08 -2.18 -1.02
C TRP A 12 -9.83 -1.59 0.17
N CYS A 13 -9.38 -0.45 0.73
CA CYS A 13 -10.02 0.16 1.90
C CYS A 13 -10.73 1.49 1.62
N GLY A 14 -10.56 2.08 0.43
CA GLY A 14 -11.14 3.38 0.10
C GLY A 14 -10.46 4.58 0.77
N GLU A 15 -9.47 4.36 1.63
CA GLU A 15 -8.73 5.42 2.32
C GLU A 15 -7.74 6.14 1.37
N PRO A 16 -7.42 7.42 1.64
CA PRO A 16 -6.47 8.18 0.85
C PRO A 16 -5.06 7.58 0.85
N LEU A 17 -4.37 7.74 -0.28
CA LEU A 17 -2.97 7.40 -0.48
C LEU A 17 -2.15 8.63 -0.88
N VAL A 18 -0.94 8.71 -0.35
CA VAL A 18 0.08 9.69 -0.63
C VAL A 18 1.15 9.05 -1.50
N TYR A 19 1.45 9.64 -2.64
CA TYR A 19 2.60 9.25 -3.46
C TYR A 19 3.89 9.82 -2.87
N LEU A 20 4.88 8.95 -2.67
CA LEU A 20 6.24 9.32 -2.35
C LEU A 20 7.15 8.97 -3.53
N ALA A 21 7.89 9.97 -4.01
CA ALA A 21 8.89 9.76 -5.05
C ALA A 21 9.93 8.72 -4.60
N GLY A 22 10.12 7.68 -5.41
CA GLY A 22 11.02 6.56 -5.12
C GLY A 22 10.45 5.43 -4.26
N GLU A 23 9.28 5.62 -3.63
CA GLU A 23 8.65 4.58 -2.78
C GLU A 23 7.24 4.15 -3.26
N GLY A 24 6.56 5.00 -4.05
CA GLY A 24 5.20 4.74 -4.52
C GLY A 24 4.11 5.25 -3.58
N TYR A 25 2.90 4.72 -3.72
CA TYR A 25 1.74 5.13 -2.93
C TYR A 25 1.71 4.47 -1.55
N ARG A 26 1.41 5.23 -0.49
CA ARG A 26 1.23 4.73 0.88
C ARG A 26 0.13 5.46 1.64
N HIS A 27 -0.39 4.89 2.73
CA HIS A 27 -1.35 5.60 3.57
C HIS A 27 -0.69 6.75 4.37
N PRO A 28 -1.41 7.88 4.59
CA PRO A 28 -0.96 8.97 5.46
C PRO A 28 -0.84 8.46 6.90
N GLY A 29 0.39 8.38 7.41
CA GLY A 29 0.73 7.66 8.64
C GLY A 29 1.89 6.68 8.49
N GLY A 30 2.31 6.40 7.25
CA GLY A 30 3.63 5.85 6.94
C GLY A 30 3.77 4.35 7.04
N LEU A 31 2.68 3.61 7.22
CA LEU A 31 2.74 2.17 7.37
C LEU A 31 2.41 1.48 6.04
N TYR A 32 3.41 0.84 5.44
CA TYR A 32 3.21 -0.22 4.46
C TYR A 32 2.55 -1.39 5.19
N VAL A 33 1.21 -1.37 5.22
CA VAL A 33 0.45 -2.47 5.80
C VAL A 33 0.55 -3.63 4.83
N GLN A 34 1.03 -4.76 5.31
CA GLN A 34 1.07 -6.03 4.61
C GLN A 34 0.26 -7.06 5.39
N TRP A 35 -0.27 -8.04 4.68
CA TRP A 35 -1.01 -9.15 5.26
C TRP A 35 -0.47 -10.48 4.71
N CYS A 36 -0.51 -11.51 5.54
CA CYS A 36 -0.11 -12.86 5.15
C CYS A 36 -1.36 -13.74 4.92
N PRO A 37 -1.55 -14.34 3.74
CA PRO A 37 -2.65 -15.26 3.47
C PRO A 37 -2.47 -16.62 4.16
N ASP A 38 -1.26 -16.98 4.57
CA ASP A 38 -1.00 -18.28 5.21
C ASP A 38 -1.41 -18.26 6.70
N CYS A 39 -1.17 -17.15 7.42
CA CYS A 39 -1.49 -17.02 8.85
C CYS A 39 -2.50 -15.93 9.20
N HIS A 40 -3.02 -15.23 8.18
CA HIS A 40 -4.01 -14.15 8.26
C HIS A 40 -3.62 -12.97 9.16
N LYS A 41 -2.34 -12.85 9.55
CA LYS A 41 -1.85 -11.72 10.33
C LYS A 41 -1.51 -10.55 9.44
N GLU A 42 -1.83 -9.38 9.96
CA GLU A 42 -1.44 -8.09 9.41
C GLU A 42 -0.27 -7.51 10.18
N PHE A 43 0.62 -6.84 9.47
CA PHE A 43 1.77 -6.19 10.06
C PHE A 43 2.26 -5.06 9.17
N THR A 44 3.14 -4.26 9.75
CA THR A 44 3.79 -3.16 9.07
C THR A 44 5.28 -3.44 9.08
N CYS A 45 5.92 -3.28 7.93
CA CYS A 45 7.34 -3.55 7.80
C CYS A 45 8.00 -2.52 6.88
N ARG A 46 9.21 -2.10 7.22
CA ARG A 46 10.08 -1.29 6.35
C ARG A 46 11.50 -1.85 6.37
N PRO A 47 12.08 -2.24 5.21
CA PRO A 47 11.44 -2.31 3.89
C PRO A 47 10.32 -3.35 3.84
N THR A 48 9.51 -3.33 2.77
CA THR A 48 8.44 -4.31 2.52
C THR A 48 8.95 -5.72 2.73
N ALA A 49 8.28 -6.48 3.61
CA ALA A 49 8.68 -7.83 3.93
C ALA A 49 8.35 -8.76 2.75
N THR A 50 9.32 -9.59 2.38
CA THR A 50 9.13 -10.67 1.40
C THR A 50 8.68 -11.98 2.06
N ARG A 51 8.63 -12.01 3.41
CA ARG A 51 8.19 -13.15 4.22
C ARG A 51 7.43 -12.68 5.45
N CYS A 52 6.46 -13.48 5.89
CA CYS A 52 5.68 -13.17 7.07
C CYS A 52 6.58 -13.26 8.32
N PRO A 53 6.65 -12.22 9.16
CA PRO A 53 7.47 -12.24 10.38
C PRO A 53 6.91 -13.18 11.46
N PHE A 54 5.66 -13.63 11.32
CA PHE A 54 5.02 -14.51 12.31
C PHE A 54 5.07 -15.99 11.95
N CYS A 55 4.84 -16.35 10.69
CA CYS A 55 4.78 -17.76 10.27
C CYS A 55 5.87 -18.16 9.25
N GLY A 56 6.66 -17.20 8.75
CA GLY A 56 7.67 -17.45 7.72
C GLY A 56 7.13 -17.68 6.30
N GLY A 57 5.82 -17.59 6.10
CA GLY A 57 5.15 -17.72 4.80
C GLY A 57 5.68 -16.74 3.75
N ARG A 58 5.69 -17.15 2.47
CA ARG A 58 6.28 -16.38 1.36
C ARG A 58 5.26 -15.58 0.56
N GLN A 59 3.97 -15.73 0.88
CA GLN A 59 2.88 -15.12 0.12
C GLN A 59 2.43 -13.78 0.69
N VAL A 60 3.32 -13.03 1.36
CA VAL A 60 2.96 -11.72 1.91
C VAL A 60 2.49 -10.80 0.79
N ARG A 61 1.35 -10.14 1.01
CA ARG A 61 0.79 -9.17 0.08
C ARG A 61 0.68 -7.83 0.78
N ASP A 62 0.87 -6.76 0.03
CA ASP A 62 0.45 -5.45 0.50
C ASP A 62 -1.05 -5.46 0.80
N ARG A 63 -1.45 -4.68 1.79
CA ARG A 63 -2.85 -4.36 2.12
C ARG A 63 -3.20 -2.93 1.73
N HIS A 64 -2.50 -2.38 0.73
CA HIS A 64 -2.95 -1.26 -0.05
C HIS A 64 -2.61 -1.46 -1.53
N CYS A 65 -3.46 -0.94 -2.41
CA CYS A 65 -3.20 -0.86 -3.83
C CYS A 65 -3.78 0.46 -4.30
N ALA A 66 -2.99 1.27 -4.99
CA ALA A 66 -3.53 2.49 -5.59
C ALA A 66 -4.62 2.10 -6.58
N ARG A 67 -5.82 2.64 -6.41
CA ARG A 67 -6.90 2.45 -7.38
C ARG A 67 -6.39 3.04 -8.70
N PRO A 68 -6.46 2.28 -9.81
CA PRO A 68 -6.10 2.83 -11.11
C PRO A 68 -6.98 4.06 -11.34
N ASP A 69 -6.33 5.20 -11.52
CA ASP A 69 -7.02 6.43 -11.80
C ASP A 69 -7.70 6.29 -13.17
N GLN A 70 -9.02 6.48 -13.22
CA GLN A 70 -9.78 6.40 -14.47
C GLN A 70 -9.56 7.62 -15.38
N THR A 71 -8.78 8.62 -14.94
CA THR A 71 -8.42 9.81 -15.75
C THR A 71 -7.25 9.59 -16.69
N TRP A 72 -6.98 8.33 -17.09
CA TRP A 72 -6.37 8.13 -18.40
C TRP A 72 -7.42 8.55 -19.45
N GLU A 73 -7.56 9.85 -19.69
CA GLU A 73 -8.07 10.30 -20.97
C GLU A 73 -7.12 9.71 -22.00
N ALA A 74 -7.60 8.68 -22.69
CA ALA A 74 -6.99 8.14 -23.87
C ALA A 74 -6.57 9.33 -24.73
N ARG A 75 -5.28 9.64 -24.76
CA ARG A 75 -4.70 10.54 -25.75
C ARG A 75 -4.84 9.81 -27.09
N ALA A 76 -6.02 9.93 -27.68
CA ALA A 76 -6.31 9.60 -29.07
C ALA A 76 -5.67 10.64 -29.98
#